data_AF-A0A915K8I7-F1
#
_entry.id   AF-A0A915K8I7-F1
#
_cell.length_a   1.000
_cell.length_b   1.000
_cell.length_c   1.000
_cell.angle_alpha   90.00
_cell.angle_beta   90.00
_cell.angle_gamma   90.00
#
_symmetry.space_group_name_H-M   'P 1'
#
loop_
_entity.id
_entity.type
_entity.pdbx_description
1 polymer ?
#
loop_
_entity_poly.entity_id
_entity_poly.type
_entity_poly.pdbx_seq_one_letter_code
_entity_poly.pdbx_strand_id
1 'polypeptide(L)' 'MVEIKSALDQIKQHTVIVADTGSFDLIKEFLPTDVTTNPSLLLQAASLPAYNHLLDAAVAYAITNA' A
#
# COMPACT_ATOMS: atom_id res chain seq x y z
N MET A 1 -33.36 11.26 0.96
CA MET A 1 -32.01 11.70 1.38
C MET A 1 -31.10 11.55 0.17
N VAL A 2 -30.31 12.57 -0.18
CA VAL A 2 -29.33 12.47 -1.28
C VAL A 2 -28.01 12.05 -0.67
N GLU A 3 -27.46 10.93 -1.14
CA GLU A 3 -26.12 10.47 -0.75
C GLU A 3 -25.09 11.43 -1.35
N ILE A 4 -24.37 12.18 -0.52
CA ILE A 4 -23.25 13.01 -0.99
C ILE A 4 -22.00 12.13 -1.02
N LYS A 5 -21.60 11.78 -2.24
CA LYS A 5 -20.41 10.99 -2.52
C LYS A 5 -19.15 11.84 -2.41
N SER A 6 -18.08 11.31 -1.81
CA SER A 6 -16.80 12.02 -1.73
C SER A 6 -16.22 12.27 -3.13
N ALA A 7 -15.27 13.19 -3.25
CA ALA A 7 -14.57 13.42 -4.52
C ALA A 7 -13.88 12.13 -5.05
N LEU A 8 -13.36 11.30 -4.13
CA LEU A 8 -12.78 10.01 -4.47
C LEU A 8 -13.84 9.04 -5.02
N ASP A 9 -15.03 9.00 -4.43
CA ASP A 9 -16.12 8.14 -4.90
C ASP A 9 -16.65 8.54 -6.27
N GLN A 10 -16.64 9.85 -6.56
CA GLN A 10 -17.03 10.36 -7.86
C GLN A 10 -16.00 10.00 -8.93
N ILE A 11 -14.70 10.21 -8.67
CA ILE A 11 -13.66 9.94 -9.68
C ILE A 11 -13.44 8.45 -9.93
N LYS A 12 -13.71 7.58 -8.93
CA LYS A 12 -13.75 6.10 -9.07
C LYS A 12 -14.68 5.61 -10.19
N GLN A 13 -15.70 6.40 -10.57
CA GLN A 13 -16.63 6.03 -11.65
C GLN A 13 -16.06 6.28 -13.05
N HIS A 14 -14.98 7.05 -13.16
CA HIS A 14 -14.45 7.51 -14.45
C HIS A 14 -13.01 7.05 -14.71
N THR A 15 -12.29 6.62 -13.67
CA THR A 15 -10.91 6.14 -13.80
C THR A 15 -10.61 5.03 -12.81
N VAL A 16 -9.52 4.31 -13.09
CA VAL A 16 -8.94 3.34 -12.17
C VAL A 16 -8.14 4.08 -11.10
N ILE A 17 -8.38 3.74 -9.84
CA ILE A 17 -7.65 4.33 -8.72
C ILE A 17 -6.47 3.46 -8.36
N VAL A 18 -5.29 4.09 -8.35
CA VAL A 18 -4.04 3.47 -7.96
C VAL A 18 -3.50 4.21 -6.73
N ALA A 19 -3.16 3.47 -5.68
CA ALA A 19 -2.48 4.05 -4.52
C ALA A 19 -0.96 3.94 -4.68
N ASP A 20 -0.25 5.06 -4.56
CA ASP A 20 1.21 5.08 -4.61
C ASP A 20 1.79 5.05 -3.19
N THR A 21 1.88 3.84 -2.61
CA THR A 21 2.29 3.68 -1.21
C THR A 21 2.84 2.28 -0.91
N GLY A 22 3.74 2.21 0.07
CA GLY A 22 4.17 0.96 0.72
C GLY A 22 3.41 0.63 2.02
N SER A 23 2.45 1.46 2.43
CA SER A 23 1.70 1.27 3.68
C SER A 23 0.46 0.40 3.48
N PHE A 24 0.44 -0.77 4.12
CA PHE A 24 -0.71 -1.68 4.07
C PHE A 24 -1.96 -1.10 4.72
N ASP A 25 -1.82 -0.20 5.69
CA ASP A 25 -2.97 0.37 6.40
C ASP A 25 -3.73 1.34 5.50
N LEU A 26 -3.01 2.18 4.75
CA LEU A 26 -3.61 3.09 3.77
C LEU A 26 -4.24 2.31 2.60
N ILE A 27 -3.63 1.21 2.18
CA ILE A 27 -4.21 0.35 1.13
C ILE A 27 -5.56 -0.23 1.61
N LYS A 28 -5.64 -0.69 2.86
CA LYS A 28 -6.89 -1.22 3.45
C LYS A 28 -7.94 -0.13 3.64
N GLU A 29 -7.54 1.09 3.99
CA GLU A 29 -8.46 2.21 4.21
C GLU A 29 -9.11 2.67 2.90
N PHE A 30 -8.32 2.85 1.83
CA PHE A 30 -8.81 3.47 0.60
C PHE A 30 -9.30 2.49 -0.47
N LEU A 31 -8.97 1.20 -0.31
CA LEU A 31 -9.33 0.10 -1.21
C LEU A 31 -9.12 0.48 -2.68
N PRO A 32 -7.89 0.82 -3.09
CA PRO A 32 -7.59 1.13 -4.48
C PRO A 32 -7.74 -0.12 -5.35
N THR A 33 -7.83 0.07 -6.67
CA THR A 33 -7.83 -1.05 -7.61
C THR A 33 -6.44 -1.68 -7.68
N ASP A 34 -5.41 -0.84 -7.84
CA ASP A 34 -4.02 -1.26 -7.87
C ASP A 34 -3.18 -0.45 -6.88
N VAL A 35 -1.97 -0.95 -6.59
CA VAL A 35 -1.00 -0.27 -5.75
C VAL A 35 0.32 -0.20 -6.50
N THR A 36 0.93 0.98 -6.54
CA THR A 36 2.30 1.16 -7.02
C THR A 36 3.23 1.32 -5.84
N THR A 37 4.41 0.72 -5.97
CA THR A 37 5.53 0.93 -5.06
C THR A 37 6.71 1.46 -5.88
N ASN A 38 7.65 2.05 -5.17
CA ASN A 38 8.95 2.40 -5.71
C ASN A 38 10.01 2.24 -4.60
N PRO A 39 11.31 2.27 -4.90
CA PRO A 39 12.35 2.07 -3.88
C PRO A 39 12.23 2.99 -2.67
N SER A 40 11.87 4.27 -2.88
CA SER A 40 11.71 5.24 -1.79
C SER A 40 10.52 4.93 -0.89
N LEU A 41 9.41 4.44 -1.45
CA LEU A 41 8.23 4.03 -0.68
C LEU A 41 8.48 2.75 0.12
N LEU A 42 9.20 1.79 -0.47
CA LEU A 42 9.60 0.58 0.24
C LEU A 42 10.56 0.89 1.38
N LEU A 43 11.53 1.80 1.18
CA LEU A 43 12.45 2.22 2.23
C LEU A 43 11.71 2.89 3.41
N GLN A 44 10.73 3.75 3.12
CA GLN A 44 9.91 4.37 4.15
C GLN A 44 9.10 3.33 4.92
N ALA A 45 8.43 2.40 4.22
CA ALA A 45 7.67 1.33 4.84
C ALA A 45 8.57 0.42 5.70
N ALA A 46 9.74 0.02 5.19
CA ALA A 46 10.71 -0.80 5.90
C ALA A 46 11.20 -0.17 7.22
N SER A 47 11.13 1.16 7.36
CA SER A 47 11.49 1.87 8.59
C SER A 47 10.40 1.83 9.66
N LEU A 48 9.18 1.38 9.33
CA LEU A 48 8.07 1.31 10.27
C LEU A 48 8.16 0.03 11.12
N PRO A 49 8.11 0.12 12.47
CA PRO A 49 8.24 -1.05 13.34
C PRO A 49 7.21 -2.16 13.07
N ALA A 50 6.01 -1.77 12.61
CA ALA A 50 4.93 -2.70 12.25
C ALA A 50 5.36 -3.70 11.17
N TYR A 51 6.34 -3.36 10.32
CA TYR A 51 6.76 -4.18 9.19
C TYR A 51 8.09 -4.90 9.42
N ASN A 52 8.72 -4.75 10.60
CA ASN A 52 10.01 -5.39 10.90
C ASN A 52 9.98 -6.92 10.68
N HIS A 53 8.90 -7.57 11.09
CA HIS A 53 8.73 -9.02 10.92
C HIS A 53 8.78 -9.47 9.44
N LEU A 54 8.37 -8.62 8.50
CA LEU A 54 8.45 -8.90 7.06
C LEU A 54 9.89 -8.80 6.56
N LEU A 55 10.66 -7.83 7.07
CA LEU A 55 12.08 -7.70 6.75
C LEU A 55 12.88 -8.88 7.30
N ASP A 56 12.62 -9.27 8.55
CA ASP A 56 13.26 -10.42 9.17
C ASP A 56 13.00 -11.70 8.36
N ALA A 57 11.74 -11.91 7.93
CA ALA A 57 11.37 -13.03 7.08
C ALA A 57 12.07 -12.96 5.71
N ALA A 58 12.17 -11.78 5.09
CA ALA A 58 12.83 -11.59 3.80
C ALA A 58 14.34 -11.86 3.88
N VAL A 59 15.01 -11.39 4.94
CA VAL A 59 16.43 -11.66 5.20
C VAL A 59 16.65 -13.16 5.47
N ALA A 60 15.82 -13.78 6.32
CA ALA A 60 15.91 -15.21 6.61
C ALA A 60 15.72 -16.06 5.34
N TYR A 61 14.75 -15.70 4.49
CA TYR A 61 14.56 -16.33 3.18
C TYR A 61 15.80 -16.18 2.30
N ALA A 62 16.34 -14.95 2.18
CA ALA A 62 17.54 -14.71 1.37
C ALA A 62 18.76 -15.51 1.86
N ILE A 63 18.92 -15.68 3.18
CA ILE A 63 20.00 -16.50 3.75
C ILE A 63 19.77 -18.00 3.51
N THR A 64 18.52 -18.46 3.60
CA THR A 64 18.18 -19.89 3.49
C THR A 64 18.19 -20.39 2.05
N ASN A 65 17.90 -19.50 1.09
CA ASN A 65 17.67 -19.83 -0.32
C ASN A 65 18.76 -19.29 -1.27
N ALA A 66 19.84 -18.71 -0.74
CA ALA A 66 21.04 -18.36 -1.49
C ALA A 66 22.00 -19.57 -1.62
#